data_AF-A0A920MVN1-F1
#
_entry.id   AF-A0A920MVN1-F1
#
_cell.length_a   1.000
_cell.length_b   1.000
_cell.length_c   1.000
_cell.angle_alpha   90.00
_cell.angle_beta   90.00
_cell.angle_gamma   90.00
#
_symmetry.space_group_name_H-M   'P 1'
#
loop_
_entity.id
_entity.type
_entity.pdbx_description
1 polymer ?
#
loop_
_entity_poly.entity_id
_entity_poly.type
_entity_poly.pdbx_seq_one_letter_code
_entity_poly.pdbx_strand_id
1 'polypeptide(L)'
;MICGSFRDMKICTSSPPPSGGAQIMIAGLYDHLIDPNSSETEKIIAFVDAQRLAYADRDHFFGDPDEVKIPPFKALLDPLYIKFRALERFSPNQIPSPGNPAVVIDTLASIPKWGLDKTEEASGTTHISIIDKNGNAVSMTATIESIFGSQRWAAGFLLNNEMTDFSREVPSDGSKVANAVAPKRRGPALQCLLL
;
A
#
# COMPACT_ATOMS: atom_id res chain seq x y z
N MET A 1 7.09 -11.64 -4.62
CA MET A 1 5.65 -11.52 -4.91
C MET A 1 4.88 -11.87 -3.64
N ILE A 2 3.84 -11.11 -3.32
CA ILE A 2 2.87 -11.41 -2.27
C ILE A 2 1.51 -11.59 -2.92
N CYS A 3 0.66 -12.43 -2.35
CA CYS A 3 -0.69 -12.64 -2.86
C CYS A 3 -1.68 -12.81 -1.71
N GLY A 4 -2.93 -12.43 -1.94
CA GLY A 4 -4.05 -12.71 -1.06
C GLY A 4 -5.24 -13.25 -1.84
N SER A 5 -6.14 -13.92 -1.14
CA SER A 5 -7.39 -14.40 -1.74
C SER A 5 -8.43 -13.28 -1.74
N PHE A 6 -9.23 -13.20 -2.80
CA PHE A 6 -10.40 -12.35 -2.86
C PHE A 6 -11.51 -13.12 -3.57
N ARG A 7 -12.52 -13.56 -2.80
CA ARG A 7 -13.59 -14.46 -3.27
C ARG A 7 -13.00 -15.72 -3.92
N ASP A 8 -13.38 -16.01 -5.16
CA ASP A 8 -12.91 -17.12 -5.98
C ASP A 8 -11.61 -16.80 -6.75
N MET A 9 -11.05 -15.61 -6.57
CA MET A 9 -9.82 -15.16 -7.22
C MET A 9 -8.65 -15.05 -6.24
N LYS A 10 -7.46 -14.99 -6.81
CA LYS A 10 -6.22 -14.67 -6.09
C LYS A 10 -5.63 -13.41 -6.70
N ILE A 11 -5.32 -12.44 -5.86
CA ILE A 11 -4.72 -11.17 -6.26
C ILE A 11 -3.25 -11.21 -5.86
N CYS A 12 -2.35 -11.07 -6.83
CA CYS A 12 -0.91 -11.07 -6.61
C CYS A 12 -0.28 -9.71 -6.95
N THR A 13 0.72 -9.32 -6.17
CA THR A 13 1.48 -8.08 -6.37
C THR A 13 2.95 -8.21 -5.97
N SER A 14 3.73 -7.18 -6.27
CA SER A 14 5.15 -7.10 -5.89
C SER A 14 5.30 -7.18 -4.37
N SER A 15 6.37 -7.84 -3.92
CA SER A 15 6.77 -7.74 -2.51
C SER A 15 7.27 -6.32 -2.23
N PRO A 16 7.23 -5.85 -0.97
CA PRO A 16 7.78 -4.55 -0.59
C PRO A 16 9.22 -4.37 -1.08
N PRO A 17 9.68 -3.13 -1.35
CA PRO A 17 9.11 -1.86 -0.89
C PRO A 17 7.83 -1.32 -1.55
N PRO A 18 7.45 -1.64 -2.80
CA PRO A 18 6.20 -1.13 -3.39
C PRO A 18 4.95 -1.39 -2.53
N SER A 19 4.00 -0.47 -2.61
CA SER A 19 2.83 -0.47 -1.73
C SER A 19 1.64 -1.31 -2.20
N GLY A 20 1.84 -2.17 -3.21
CA GLY A 20 0.78 -2.97 -3.83
C GLY A 20 0.02 -3.88 -2.85
N GLY A 21 0.63 -4.29 -1.73
CA GLY A 21 -0.05 -5.04 -0.68
C GLY A 21 -1.30 -4.34 -0.11
N ALA A 22 -1.35 -3.00 -0.14
CA ALA A 22 -2.53 -2.24 0.25
C ALA A 22 -3.74 -2.55 -0.65
N GLN A 23 -3.55 -2.88 -1.93
CA GLN A 23 -4.65 -3.24 -2.83
C GLN A 23 -5.29 -4.58 -2.44
N ILE A 24 -4.48 -5.53 -1.95
CA ILE A 24 -4.99 -6.79 -1.41
C ILE A 24 -5.78 -6.53 -0.11
N MET A 25 -5.29 -5.63 0.75
CA MET A 25 -6.03 -5.21 1.95
C MET A 25 -7.37 -4.56 1.58
N ILE A 26 -7.40 -3.64 0.62
CA ILE A 26 -8.62 -2.96 0.15
C ILE A 26 -9.64 -3.99 -0.34
N ALA A 27 -9.22 -4.96 -1.14
CA ALA A 27 -10.10 -6.01 -1.63
C ALA A 27 -10.71 -6.82 -0.48
N GLY A 28 -9.90 -7.27 0.47
CA GLY A 28 -10.39 -8.02 1.64
C GLY A 28 -11.31 -7.20 2.55
N LEU A 29 -10.95 -5.95 2.83
CA LEU A 29 -11.75 -5.03 3.64
C LEU A 29 -13.09 -4.75 2.97
N TYR A 30 -13.08 -4.47 1.67
CA TYR A 30 -14.29 -4.22 0.90
C TYR A 30 -15.29 -5.37 1.02
N ASP A 31 -14.82 -6.62 0.89
CA ASP A 31 -15.68 -7.81 0.97
C ASP A 31 -16.35 -7.99 2.34
N HIS A 32 -15.74 -7.49 3.42
CA HIS A 32 -16.34 -7.47 4.76
C HIS A 32 -17.29 -6.29 5.00
N LEU A 33 -17.25 -5.26 4.16
CA LEU A 33 -18.01 -4.02 4.33
C LEU A 33 -19.30 -3.98 3.51
N ILE A 34 -19.52 -4.94 2.61
CA ILE A 34 -20.70 -5.02 1.74
C ILE A 34 -21.51 -6.30 1.94
N ASP A 35 -22.80 -6.23 1.63
CA ASP A 35 -23.70 -7.37 1.47
C ASP A 35 -24.07 -7.53 -0.02
N PRO A 36 -24.44 -8.73 -0.50
CA PRO A 36 -24.94 -8.91 -1.86
C PRO A 36 -26.07 -7.94 -2.27
N ASN A 37 -26.89 -7.49 -1.31
CA ASN A 37 -28.01 -6.60 -1.55
C ASN A 37 -27.68 -5.11 -1.37
N SER A 38 -26.42 -4.75 -1.09
CA SER A 38 -26.02 -3.35 -0.93
C SER A 38 -26.34 -2.52 -2.18
N SER A 39 -26.92 -1.35 -1.94
CA SER A 39 -27.13 -0.30 -2.93
C SER A 39 -25.81 0.20 -3.51
N GLU A 40 -25.87 0.90 -4.64
CA GLU A 40 -24.70 1.52 -5.26
C GLU A 40 -23.99 2.51 -4.31
N THR A 41 -24.77 3.33 -3.60
CA THR A 41 -24.24 4.28 -2.61
C THR A 41 -23.48 3.56 -1.49
N GLU A 42 -24.04 2.49 -0.94
CA GLU A 42 -23.38 1.71 0.11
C GLU A 42 -22.09 1.06 -0.40
N LYS A 43 -22.07 0.57 -1.65
CA LYS A 43 -20.88 0.01 -2.28
C LYS A 43 -19.78 1.07 -2.45
N ILE A 44 -20.13 2.29 -2.86
CA ILE A 44 -19.15 3.39 -2.99
C ILE A 44 -18.60 3.76 -1.61
N ILE A 45 -19.45 3.91 -0.60
CA ILE A 45 -19.02 4.23 0.77
C ILE A 45 -18.10 3.13 1.31
N ALA A 46 -18.46 1.85 1.13
CA ALA A 46 -17.64 0.73 1.56
C ALA A 46 -16.27 0.71 0.86
N PHE A 47 -16.22 1.03 -0.43
CA PHE A 47 -14.96 1.13 -1.17
C PHE A 47 -14.07 2.25 -0.65
N VAL A 48 -14.64 3.43 -0.39
CA VAL A 48 -13.92 4.56 0.22
C VAL A 48 -13.42 4.21 1.61
N ASP A 49 -14.23 3.56 2.45
CA ASP A 49 -13.80 3.17 3.79
C ASP A 49 -12.72 2.08 3.77
N ALA A 50 -12.82 1.10 2.87
CA ALA A 50 -11.76 0.10 2.67
C ALA A 50 -10.42 0.77 2.29
N GLN A 51 -10.44 1.75 1.39
CA GLN A 51 -9.26 2.55 1.03
C GLN A 51 -8.73 3.31 2.24
N ARG A 52 -9.57 4.05 2.96
CA ARG A 52 -9.16 4.83 4.14
C ARG A 52 -8.52 3.97 5.22
N LEU A 53 -9.07 2.78 5.48
CA LEU A 53 -8.52 1.82 6.44
C LEU A 53 -7.15 1.28 6.00
N ALA A 54 -7.05 0.83 4.74
CA ALA A 54 -5.83 0.25 4.19
C ALA A 54 -4.70 1.28 4.03
N TYR A 55 -5.00 2.51 3.61
CA TYR A 55 -4.02 3.59 3.49
C TYR A 55 -3.50 4.03 4.85
N ALA A 56 -4.35 4.04 5.90
CA ALA A 56 -3.88 4.31 7.25
C ALA A 56 -2.83 3.29 7.73
N ASP A 57 -3.00 2.01 7.38
CA ASP A 57 -2.02 0.96 7.66
C ASP A 57 -0.79 1.09 6.74
N ARG A 58 -1.00 1.44 5.47
CA ARG A 58 0.06 1.69 4.49
C ARG A 58 1.02 2.77 4.97
N ASP A 59 0.49 3.92 5.31
CA ASP A 59 1.24 5.13 5.67
C ASP A 59 1.96 4.99 7.03
N HIS A 60 1.60 3.97 7.82
CA HIS A 60 2.25 3.66 9.08
C HIS A 60 3.24 2.51 8.98
N PHE A 61 2.95 1.46 8.22
CA PHE A 61 3.73 0.22 8.24
C PHE A 61 4.62 -0.02 7.03
N PHE A 62 4.41 0.67 5.91
CA PHE A 62 5.14 0.38 4.68
C PHE A 62 6.48 1.13 4.62
N GLY A 63 7.49 0.43 4.13
CA GLY A 63 8.86 0.92 3.99
C GLY A 63 9.77 -0.17 3.44
N ASP A 64 11.07 0.13 3.30
CA ASP A 64 12.04 -0.84 2.80
C ASP A 64 12.30 -1.98 3.80
N PRO A 65 11.87 -3.23 3.52
CA PRO A 65 12.02 -4.34 4.46
C PRO A 65 13.48 -4.71 4.75
N ASP A 66 14.43 -4.30 3.90
CA ASP A 66 15.85 -4.56 4.12
C ASP A 66 16.44 -3.60 5.17
N GLU A 67 15.75 -2.49 5.47
CA GLU A 67 16.30 -1.36 6.23
C GLU A 67 15.41 -0.90 7.40
N VAL A 68 14.12 -1.27 7.41
CA VAL A 68 13.19 -1.01 8.50
C VAL A 68 12.40 -2.25 8.89
N LYS A 69 12.19 -2.43 10.21
CA LYS A 69 11.34 -3.49 10.73
C LYS A 69 9.87 -3.11 10.51
N ILE A 70 9.21 -3.83 9.61
CA ILE A 70 7.78 -3.70 9.32
C ILE A 70 7.04 -4.95 9.85
N PRO A 71 5.73 -4.86 10.14
CA PRO A 71 4.95 -6.07 10.42
C PRO A 71 5.09 -7.04 9.25
N PRO A 72 5.13 -8.37 9.51
CA PRO A 72 5.08 -9.32 8.41
C PRO A 72 3.84 -9.03 7.55
N PHE A 73 4.00 -8.90 6.23
CA PHE A 73 2.84 -8.65 5.35
C PHE A 73 1.74 -9.69 5.49
N LYS A 74 2.10 -10.93 5.88
CA LYS A 74 1.13 -11.97 6.23
C LYS A 74 0.19 -11.57 7.38
N ALA A 75 0.66 -10.77 8.33
CA ALA A 75 -0.17 -10.24 9.42
C ALA A 75 -1.15 -9.17 8.94
N LEU A 76 -0.68 -8.24 8.09
CA LEU A 76 -1.53 -7.20 7.50
C LEU A 76 -2.57 -7.76 6.51
N LEU A 77 -2.29 -8.92 5.92
CA LEU A 77 -3.17 -9.65 5.02
C LEU A 77 -3.89 -10.83 5.69
N ASP A 78 -3.77 -10.98 7.01
CA ASP A 78 -4.40 -12.09 7.73
C ASP A 78 -5.93 -11.92 7.73
N PRO A 79 -6.72 -12.94 7.38
CA PRO A 79 -8.18 -12.84 7.38
C PRO A 79 -8.77 -12.40 8.73
N LEU A 80 -8.18 -12.78 9.87
CA LEU A 80 -8.62 -12.33 11.19
C LEU A 80 -8.40 -10.84 11.36
N TYR A 81 -7.23 -10.35 10.93
CA TYR A 81 -6.93 -8.92 11.00
C TYR A 81 -7.80 -8.10 10.05
N ILE A 82 -7.96 -8.52 8.78
CA ILE A 82 -8.81 -7.82 7.82
C ILE A 82 -10.26 -7.74 8.32
N LYS A 83 -10.81 -8.83 8.85
CA LYS A 83 -12.15 -8.84 9.44
C LYS A 83 -12.27 -7.91 10.65
N PHE A 84 -11.27 -7.93 11.55
CA PHE A 84 -11.23 -7.02 12.71
C PHE A 84 -11.13 -5.56 12.27
N ARG A 85 -10.24 -5.27 11.32
CA ARG A 85 -9.96 -3.94 10.79
C ARG A 85 -11.17 -3.32 10.11
N ALA A 86 -12.01 -4.11 9.45
CA ALA A 86 -13.28 -3.65 8.86
C ALA A 86 -14.28 -3.08 9.90
N LEU A 87 -14.12 -3.40 11.19
CA LEU A 87 -14.95 -2.85 12.27
C LEU A 87 -14.52 -1.45 12.71
N GLU A 88 -13.32 -1.01 12.33
CA GLU A 88 -12.70 0.24 12.81
C GLU A 88 -12.95 1.42 11.86
N ARG A 89 -14.13 1.47 11.24
CA ARG A 89 -14.51 2.54 10.29
C ARG A 89 -14.46 3.91 10.97
N PHE A 90 -14.07 4.91 10.19
CA PHE A 90 -13.95 6.29 10.64
C PHE A 90 -15.09 7.14 10.08
N SER A 91 -15.58 8.08 10.88
CA SER A 91 -16.52 9.11 10.38
C SER A 91 -15.90 9.85 9.17
N PRO A 92 -16.70 10.37 8.21
CA PRO A 92 -16.16 10.99 7.00
C PRO A 92 -15.14 12.12 7.24
N ASN A 93 -15.29 12.88 8.32
CA ASN A 93 -14.42 13.99 8.70
C ASN A 93 -13.27 13.60 9.66
N GLN A 94 -13.19 12.33 10.05
CA GLN A 94 -12.16 11.84 10.95
C GLN A 94 -10.92 11.40 10.17
N ILE A 95 -9.74 11.73 10.70
CA ILE A 95 -8.47 11.24 10.17
C ILE A 95 -8.34 9.75 10.55
N PRO A 96 -8.20 8.83 9.58
CA PRO A 96 -7.99 7.42 9.87
C PRO A 96 -6.71 7.16 10.66
N SER A 97 -6.78 6.30 11.67
CA SER A 97 -5.60 5.80 12.39
C SER A 97 -5.22 4.40 11.91
N PRO A 98 -3.93 3.99 11.99
CA PRO A 98 -3.52 2.63 11.71
C PRO A 98 -4.14 1.65 12.71
N GLY A 99 -4.42 0.43 12.24
CA GLY A 99 -4.86 -0.69 13.07
C GLY A 99 -3.69 -1.41 13.74
N ASN A 100 -4.02 -2.44 14.53
CA ASN A 100 -3.04 -3.24 15.25
C ASN A 100 -3.28 -4.75 15.07
N PRO A 101 -2.60 -5.41 14.12
CA PRO A 101 -2.70 -6.86 13.91
C PRO A 101 -2.48 -7.73 15.15
N ALA A 102 -1.72 -7.27 16.14
CA ALA A 102 -1.40 -8.05 17.35
C ALA A 102 -2.58 -8.15 18.32
N VAL A 103 -3.66 -7.39 18.10
CA VAL A 103 -4.90 -7.52 18.87
C VAL A 103 -5.61 -8.85 18.57
N VAL A 104 -5.44 -9.39 17.36
CA VAL A 104 -6.17 -10.58 16.90
C VAL A 104 -5.27 -11.72 16.42
N ILE A 105 -3.96 -11.52 16.41
CA ILE A 105 -2.96 -12.51 16.02
C ILE A 105 -2.01 -12.75 17.19
N ASP A 106 -2.32 -13.74 18.03
CA ASP A 106 -1.59 -14.03 19.28
C ASP A 106 -0.09 -14.32 19.08
N THR A 107 0.31 -14.79 17.88
CA THR A 107 1.72 -15.07 17.57
C THR A 107 2.55 -13.79 17.35
N LEU A 108 1.93 -12.61 17.26
CA LEU A 108 2.63 -11.33 17.09
C LEU A 108 2.89 -10.67 18.44
N ALA A 109 4.04 -10.99 19.05
CA ALA A 109 4.42 -10.47 20.37
C ALA A 109 4.48 -8.93 20.46
N SER A 110 4.83 -8.24 19.37
CA SER A 110 4.82 -6.77 19.27
C SER A 110 4.89 -6.30 17.82
N ILE A 111 4.30 -5.14 17.54
CA ILE A 111 4.38 -4.50 16.23
C ILE A 111 5.25 -3.24 16.33
N PRO A 112 6.18 -3.03 15.38
CA PRO A 112 6.92 -1.77 15.26
C PRO A 112 5.95 -0.58 15.19
N LYS A 113 6.21 0.46 15.98
CA LYS A 113 5.47 1.72 15.92
C LYS A 113 6.27 2.73 15.14
N TRP A 114 5.66 3.30 14.10
CA TRP A 114 6.25 4.34 13.27
C TRP A 114 5.41 5.62 13.31
N GLY A 115 5.98 6.75 12.91
CA GLY A 115 5.24 7.96 12.62
C GLY A 115 4.41 7.77 11.35
N LEU A 116 3.43 8.65 11.15
CA LEU A 116 2.63 8.68 9.93
C LEU A 116 3.46 9.26 8.78
N ASP A 117 3.51 8.54 7.66
CA ASP A 117 3.95 9.09 6.39
C ASP A 117 2.88 10.03 5.82
N LYS A 118 3.27 11.26 5.49
CA LYS A 118 2.38 12.28 4.90
C LYS A 118 2.89 12.74 3.54
N THR A 119 3.66 11.89 2.86
CA THR A 119 4.18 12.21 1.54
C THR A 119 3.02 12.36 0.56
N GLU A 120 2.97 13.52 -0.09
CA GLU A 120 2.06 13.75 -1.22
C GLU A 120 2.68 13.12 -2.47
N GLU A 121 1.99 12.12 -3.01
CA GLU A 121 2.49 11.29 -4.10
C GLU A 121 2.27 11.96 -5.47
N ALA A 122 3.22 11.80 -6.38
CA ALA A 122 3.06 12.31 -7.74
C ALA A 122 2.40 11.28 -8.65
N SER A 123 1.85 11.73 -9.78
CA SER A 123 1.36 10.85 -10.83
C SER A 123 2.28 10.92 -12.04
N GLY A 124 2.69 9.78 -12.57
CA GLY A 124 3.65 9.75 -13.70
C GLY A 124 4.07 8.35 -14.15
N THR A 125 3.16 7.40 -14.15
CA THR A 125 3.46 5.99 -14.46
C THR A 125 2.94 5.57 -15.83
N THR A 126 3.53 4.51 -16.39
CA THR A 126 2.99 3.76 -17.53
C THR A 126 2.82 2.30 -17.15
N HIS A 127 1.78 1.66 -17.70
CA HIS A 127 1.48 0.27 -17.43
C HIS A 127 1.23 -0.48 -18.74
N ILE A 128 1.78 -1.69 -18.85
CA ILE A 128 1.52 -2.61 -19.95
C ILE A 128 1.10 -3.96 -19.40
N SER A 129 0.13 -4.59 -20.08
CA SER A 129 -0.31 -5.95 -19.83
C SER A 129 -0.33 -6.72 -21.14
N ILE A 130 0.30 -7.89 -21.17
CA ILE A 130 0.50 -8.71 -22.36
C ILE A 130 0.13 -10.15 -22.02
N ILE A 131 -0.70 -10.77 -22.86
CA ILE A 131 -0.94 -12.22 -22.85
C ILE A 131 -0.56 -12.74 -24.23
N ASP A 132 0.35 -13.72 -24.28
CA ASP A 132 0.76 -14.34 -25.54
C ASP A 132 -0.12 -15.55 -25.91
N LYS A 133 0.07 -16.06 -27.13
CA LYS A 133 -0.68 -17.21 -27.65
C LYS A 133 -0.43 -18.53 -26.89
N ASN A 134 0.62 -18.61 -26.10
CA ASN A 134 0.97 -19.78 -25.29
C ASN A 134 0.40 -19.66 -23.87
N GLY A 135 -0.29 -18.57 -23.55
CA GLY A 135 -0.85 -18.30 -22.23
C GLY A 135 0.14 -17.67 -21.24
N ASN A 136 1.31 -17.21 -21.69
CA ASN A 136 2.20 -16.44 -20.82
C ASN A 136 1.61 -15.05 -20.60
N ALA A 137 1.55 -14.61 -19.36
CA ALA A 137 1.07 -13.29 -18.98
C ALA A 137 2.21 -12.45 -18.38
N VAL A 138 2.30 -11.18 -18.79
CA VAL A 138 3.19 -10.16 -18.23
C VAL A 138 2.36 -8.95 -17.86
N SER A 139 2.51 -8.51 -16.62
CA SER A 139 2.04 -7.22 -16.13
C SER A 139 3.31 -6.43 -15.79
N MET A 140 3.45 -5.19 -16.26
CA MET A 140 4.62 -4.35 -15.99
C MET A 140 4.21 -2.90 -15.81
N THR A 141 4.56 -2.31 -14.65
CA THR A 141 4.43 -0.88 -14.37
C THR A 141 5.83 -0.26 -14.36
N ALA A 142 6.02 0.82 -15.10
CA ALA A 142 7.27 1.57 -15.16
C ALA A 142 7.02 3.05 -14.89
N THR A 143 7.99 3.75 -14.28
CA THR A 143 7.83 5.15 -13.88
C THR A 143 9.16 5.89 -13.82
N ILE A 144 9.07 7.22 -13.84
CA ILE A 144 10.13 8.17 -13.43
C ILE A 144 9.64 9.06 -12.27
N GLU A 145 8.69 8.52 -11.52
CA GLU A 145 7.82 9.10 -10.49
C GLU A 145 6.76 10.07 -11.01
N SER A 146 7.16 11.30 -11.31
CA SER A 146 6.24 12.34 -11.80
C SER A 146 6.30 12.49 -13.32
N ILE A 147 5.34 13.21 -13.91
CA ILE A 147 5.41 13.59 -15.33
C ILE A 147 6.73 14.32 -15.60
N PHE A 148 7.54 13.79 -16.53
CA PHE A 148 8.90 14.24 -16.84
C PHE A 148 9.93 14.13 -15.70
N GLY A 149 9.60 13.41 -14.62
CA GLY A 149 10.50 13.10 -13.53
C GLY A 149 11.07 14.35 -12.87
N SER A 150 12.40 14.39 -12.71
CA SER A 150 13.13 15.55 -12.20
C SER A 150 13.24 16.72 -13.20
N GLN A 151 12.70 16.57 -14.41
CA GLN A 151 12.86 17.49 -15.55
C GLN A 151 14.32 17.68 -15.97
N ARG A 152 15.23 16.81 -15.52
CA ARG A 152 16.64 16.78 -15.91
C ARG A 152 16.87 15.73 -16.99
N TRP A 153 17.83 16.02 -17.86
CA TRP A 153 18.16 15.19 -19.01
C TRP A 153 19.62 14.76 -18.95
N ALA A 154 19.88 13.50 -19.30
CA ALA A 154 21.22 12.98 -19.53
C ALA A 154 21.19 12.00 -20.70
N ALA A 155 22.09 12.18 -21.67
CA ALA A 155 22.20 11.32 -22.85
C ALA A 155 20.88 11.07 -23.61
N GLY A 156 19.96 12.06 -23.63
CA GLY A 156 18.65 11.95 -24.29
C GLY A 156 17.56 11.28 -23.45
N PHE A 157 17.84 10.96 -22.19
CA PHE A 157 16.87 10.36 -21.25
C PHE A 157 16.51 11.35 -20.15
N LEU A 158 15.25 11.29 -19.72
CA LEU A 158 14.78 11.97 -18.51
C LEU A 158 15.23 11.21 -17.27
N LEU A 159 15.63 11.95 -16.24
CA LEU A 159 15.99 11.39 -14.94
C LEU A 159 14.79 11.42 -14.00
N ASN A 160 14.58 10.33 -13.26
CA ASN A 160 13.50 10.21 -12.28
C ASN A 160 13.64 11.20 -11.12
N ASN A 161 12.55 11.36 -10.37
CA ASN A 161 12.53 12.03 -9.07
C ASN A 161 12.07 11.10 -7.94
N GLU A 162 12.23 9.79 -8.04
CA GLU A 162 11.65 8.78 -7.12
C GLU A 162 12.00 9.01 -5.63
N MET A 163 13.09 9.71 -5.34
CA MET A 163 13.43 10.12 -3.97
C MET A 163 12.36 11.01 -3.33
N THR A 164 11.42 11.55 -4.11
CA THR A 164 10.29 12.31 -3.59
C THR A 164 9.27 11.48 -2.83
N ASP A 165 9.27 10.16 -3.02
CA ASP A 165 8.36 9.19 -2.38
C ASP A 165 8.68 8.97 -0.91
N PHE A 166 9.86 9.36 -0.45
CA PHE A 166 10.22 9.27 0.95
C PHE A 166 9.58 10.40 1.77
N SER A 167 9.18 10.06 3.00
CA SER A 167 8.77 11.04 4.00
C SER A 167 9.90 12.02 4.30
N ARG A 168 9.60 13.31 4.10
CA ARG A 168 10.49 14.44 4.39
C ARG A 168 10.18 15.10 5.73
N GLU A 169 8.98 14.89 6.25
CA GLU A 169 8.60 15.40 7.56
C GLU A 169 9.26 14.58 8.66
N VAL A 170 9.79 15.30 9.66
CA VAL A 170 10.18 14.71 10.94
C VAL A 170 9.04 14.97 11.90
N PRO A 171 8.36 13.92 12.40
CA PRO A 171 7.29 14.07 13.38
C PRO A 171 7.73 14.88 14.60
N SER A 172 6.85 15.77 15.08
CA SER A 172 7.13 16.67 16.21
C SER A 172 7.31 15.94 17.54
N ASP A 173 6.77 14.72 17.66
CA ASP A 173 6.93 13.83 18.81
C ASP A 173 8.25 13.03 18.79
N GLY A 174 9.08 13.21 17.76
CA GLY A 174 10.34 12.51 17.59
C GLY A 174 10.19 11.05 17.12
N SER A 175 8.99 10.61 16.75
CA SER A 175 8.79 9.29 16.15
C SER A 175 9.53 9.18 14.82
N LYS A 176 10.03 7.98 14.52
CA LYS A 176 10.64 7.67 13.21
C LYS A 176 9.54 7.25 12.26
N VAL A 177 9.62 7.62 10.99
CA VAL A 177 8.72 7.13 9.93
C VAL A 177 9.35 5.92 9.23
N ALA A 178 8.56 4.88 8.93
CA ALA A 178 9.06 3.68 8.24
C ALA A 178 9.69 4.03 6.88
N ASN A 179 9.05 4.95 6.16
CA ASN A 179 9.48 5.50 4.89
C ASN A 179 10.34 6.79 5.01
N ALA A 180 11.13 6.93 6.08
CA ALA A 180 12.05 8.06 6.18
C ALA A 180 13.25 7.89 5.22
N VAL A 181 13.69 9.00 4.61
CA VAL A 181 14.89 9.08 3.76
C VAL A 181 16.10 8.49 4.49
N ALA A 182 16.80 7.54 3.88
CA ALA A 182 18.14 7.14 4.33
C ALA A 182 18.99 6.59 3.17
N PRO A 183 20.33 6.54 3.32
CA PRO A 183 21.21 5.96 2.31
C PRO A 183 20.84 4.52 1.98
N LYS A 184 20.91 4.15 0.69
CA LYS A 184 20.66 2.79 0.17
C LYS A 184 19.24 2.24 0.36
N ARG A 185 18.33 2.99 1.00
CA ARG A 185 16.90 2.65 1.06
C ARG A 185 16.25 2.85 -0.30
N ARG A 186 15.26 2.02 -0.57
CA ARG A 186 14.33 2.16 -1.69
C ARG A 186 13.00 2.69 -1.16
N GLY A 187 12.48 3.74 -1.77
CA GLY A 187 11.17 4.29 -1.42
C GLY A 187 10.05 3.30 -1.75
N PRO A 188 8.91 3.34 -1.04
CA PRO A 188 7.73 2.58 -1.38
C PRO A 188 7.13 3.19 -2.64
N ALA A 189 7.45 2.61 -3.79
CA ALA A 189 6.86 3.05 -5.03
C ALA A 189 5.34 2.80 -5.05
N LEU A 190 4.60 3.72 -5.67
CA LEU A 190 3.19 3.59 -6.02
C LEU A 190 2.88 2.45 -7.01
N GLN A 191 3.92 1.80 -7.52
CA GLN A 191 3.86 0.78 -8.55
C GLN A 191 3.16 -0.48 -8.01
N CYS A 192 1.85 -0.56 -8.23
CA CYS A 192 1.10 -1.79 -7.99
C CYS A 192 1.08 -2.62 -9.28
N LEU A 193 1.72 -3.78 -9.22
CA LEU A 193 1.56 -4.83 -10.20
C LEU A 193 0.42 -5.73 -9.76
N LEU A 194 -0.56 -5.97 -10.62
CA LEU A 194 -1.64 -6.90 -10.36
C LEU A 194 -1.62 -7.98 -11.43
N LEU A 195 -1.60 -9.23 -10.94
CA LEU A 195 -1.75 -10.47 -11.69
C LEU A 195 -2.81 -11.33 -11.01
#